data_AF-A0AAU8RYM1-F1
#
_entry.id   AF-A0AAU8RYM1-F1
#
_cell.length_a   1.000
_cell.length_b   1.000
_cell.length_c   1.000
_cell.angle_alpha   90.00
_cell.angle_beta   90.00
_cell.angle_gamma   90.00
#
_symmetry.space_group_name_H-M   'P 1'
#
loop_
_entity.id
_entity.type
_entity.pdbx_description
1 polymer ?
#
loop_
_entity_poly.entity_id
_entity_poly.type
_entity_poly.pdbx_seq_one_letter_code
_entity_poly.pdbx_strand_id
1 'polypeptide(L)'
;MIYFLKANNRIKIGYANDPTHRIPSIQTSSPFELEVLLIIDGNYDRERELHQKFEAFRKSGEWFEYSEPIRNFISQNSSEDRKYEFGFVNEAFAGNEQILTIRKRHKISLESLGSKLDMTRQGVYKIQQSEKSGAISINSLKKVAEALDYTFEYRFVKSNDENEKI
;
A
#
# COMPACT_ATOMS: atom_id res chain seq x y z
N MET A 1 -12.82 -2.12 -11.98
CA MET A 1 -11.45 -2.09 -11.43
C MET A 1 -10.80 -3.45 -11.58
N ILE A 2 -9.49 -3.45 -11.81
CA ILE A 2 -8.67 -4.66 -11.79
C ILE A 2 -7.96 -4.75 -10.45
N TYR A 3 -7.98 -5.92 -9.82
CA TYR A 3 -7.24 -6.19 -8.59
C TYR A 3 -6.24 -7.33 -8.78
N PHE A 4 -5.13 -7.24 -8.05
CA PHE A 4 -4.11 -8.29 -7.94
C PHE A 4 -4.07 -8.76 -6.48
N LEU A 5 -4.45 -10.00 -6.22
CA LEU A 5 -4.43 -10.61 -4.89
C LEU A 5 -3.35 -11.68 -4.81
N LYS A 6 -2.46 -11.61 -3.83
CA LYS A 6 -1.49 -12.65 -3.57
C LYS A 6 -2.00 -13.62 -2.51
N ALA A 7 -1.90 -14.90 -2.81
CA ALA A 7 -2.15 -16.00 -1.89
C ALA A 7 -0.93 -16.92 -1.93
N ASN A 8 -0.08 -16.85 -0.90
CA ASN A 8 1.20 -17.57 -0.86
C ASN A 8 2.06 -17.27 -2.13
N ASN A 9 2.38 -18.28 -2.95
CA ASN A 9 3.17 -18.14 -4.20
C ASN A 9 2.30 -17.96 -5.46
N ARG A 10 1.03 -17.60 -5.31
CA ARG A 10 0.10 -17.36 -6.44
C ARG A 10 -0.45 -15.94 -6.40
N ILE A 11 -0.79 -15.44 -7.58
CA ILE A 11 -1.54 -14.20 -7.77
C ILE A 11 -2.85 -14.49 -8.47
N LYS A 12 -3.94 -13.90 -7.97
CA LYS A 12 -5.21 -13.77 -8.69
C LYS A 12 -5.25 -12.40 -9.37
N ILE A 13 -5.60 -12.38 -10.65
CA ILE A 13 -5.90 -11.15 -11.39
C ILE A 13 -7.39 -11.17 -11.66
N GLY A 14 -8.14 -10.21 -11.12
CA GLY A 14 -9.60 -10.21 -11.23
C GLY A 14 -10.20 -8.83 -11.49
N TYR A 15 -11.39 -8.81 -12.08
CA TYR A 15 -12.22 -7.61 -12.22
C TYR A 15 -13.33 -7.55 -11.18
N ALA A 16 -13.62 -6.35 -10.69
CA ALA A 16 -14.86 -6.04 -9.97
C ALA A 16 -15.32 -4.60 -10.22
N ASN A 17 -16.64 -4.39 -10.20
CA ASN A 17 -17.22 -3.05 -10.09
C ASN A 17 -16.93 -2.44 -8.71
N ASP A 18 -16.91 -3.28 -7.68
CA ASP A 18 -16.59 -2.89 -6.30
C ASP A 18 -15.72 -3.97 -5.63
N PRO A 19 -14.43 -3.70 -5.41
CA PRO A 19 -13.52 -4.64 -4.77
C PRO A 19 -13.82 -4.79 -3.27
N THR A 20 -14.46 -3.80 -2.62
CA THR A 20 -14.70 -3.78 -1.15
C THR A 20 -15.51 -4.98 -0.67
N HIS A 21 -16.48 -5.43 -1.47
CA HIS A 21 -17.25 -6.64 -1.19
C HIS A 21 -16.64 -7.89 -1.82
N ARG A 22 -16.04 -7.76 -3.00
CA ARG A 22 -15.54 -8.91 -3.76
C ARG A 22 -14.34 -9.58 -3.10
N ILE A 23 -13.36 -8.80 -2.64
CA ILE A 23 -12.11 -9.33 -2.08
C ILE A 23 -12.36 -10.11 -0.77
N PRO A 24 -13.13 -9.59 0.22
CA PRO A 24 -13.51 -10.36 1.40
C PRO A 24 -14.26 -11.66 1.09
N SER A 25 -15.15 -11.65 0.09
CA SER A 25 -15.83 -12.88 -0.36
C SER A 25 -14.87 -13.92 -0.93
N ILE A 26 -13.75 -13.51 -1.56
CA ILE A 26 -12.75 -14.47 -2.04
C ILE A 26 -12.00 -15.07 -0.85
N GLN A 27 -11.70 -14.28 0.19
CA GLN A 27 -11.02 -14.73 1.41
C GLN A 27 -11.78 -15.86 2.11
N THR A 28 -13.12 -15.83 2.16
CA THR A 28 -13.92 -16.89 2.82
C THR A 28 -13.76 -18.26 2.16
N SER A 29 -13.32 -18.29 0.91
CA SER A 29 -13.05 -19.51 0.13
C SER A 29 -11.56 -19.83 -0.01
N SER A 30 -10.68 -19.01 0.57
CA SER A 30 -9.23 -19.18 0.54
C SER A 30 -8.73 -19.62 1.92
N PRO A 31 -8.00 -20.74 2.03
CA PRO A 31 -7.36 -21.13 3.29
C PRO A 31 -6.11 -20.27 3.61
N PHE A 32 -5.66 -19.45 2.67
CA PHE A 32 -4.53 -18.53 2.85
C PHE A 32 -5.03 -17.09 2.98
N GLU A 33 -4.34 -16.30 3.80
CA GLU A 33 -4.54 -14.85 3.87
C GLU A 33 -4.22 -14.20 2.52
N LEU A 34 -5.15 -13.38 2.04
CA LEU A 34 -5.06 -12.68 0.77
C LEU A 34 -4.45 -11.30 0.97
N GLU A 35 -3.32 -11.05 0.31
CA GLU A 35 -2.65 -9.76 0.28
C GLU A 35 -3.07 -8.98 -0.98
N VAL A 36 -3.64 -7.78 -0.82
CA VAL A 36 -4.00 -6.94 -1.97
C VAL A 36 -2.74 -6.20 -2.45
N LEU A 37 -2.23 -6.58 -3.62
CA LEU A 37 -0.98 -6.03 -4.15
C LEU A 37 -1.18 -4.80 -5.03
N LEU A 38 -2.29 -4.72 -5.76
CA LEU A 38 -2.59 -3.61 -6.66
C LEU A 38 -4.09 -3.55 -6.92
N ILE A 39 -4.67 -2.34 -6.95
CA ILE A 39 -5.98 -2.09 -7.54
C ILE A 39 -5.82 -0.95 -8.53
N ILE A 40 -6.21 -1.14 -9.79
CA ILE A 40 -6.13 -0.11 -10.83
C ILE A 40 -7.46 0.03 -11.56
N ASP A 41 -7.60 1.12 -12.28
CA ASP A 41 -8.70 1.28 -13.23
C ASP A 41 -8.67 0.23 -14.33
N GLY A 42 -9.87 -0.17 -14.76
CA GLY A 42 -10.03 -1.15 -15.81
C GLY A 42 -11.38 -1.86 -15.75
N ASN A 43 -11.67 -2.53 -16.85
CA ASN A 43 -12.91 -3.25 -17.13
C ASN A 43 -12.62 -4.73 -17.42
N TYR A 44 -13.65 -5.48 -17.80
CA TYR A 44 -13.52 -6.88 -18.18
C TYR A 44 -12.53 -7.11 -19.35
N ASP A 45 -12.49 -6.21 -20.33
CA ASP A 45 -11.55 -6.32 -21.45
C ASP A 45 -10.09 -6.19 -20.97
N ARG A 46 -9.82 -5.25 -20.05
CA ARG A 46 -8.50 -5.10 -19.44
C ARG A 46 -8.08 -6.32 -18.63
N GLU A 47 -9.00 -6.95 -17.91
CA GLU A 47 -8.74 -8.23 -17.24
C GLU A 47 -8.31 -9.29 -18.23
N ARG A 48 -9.06 -9.45 -19.32
CA ARG A 48 -8.77 -10.41 -20.39
C ARG A 48 -7.42 -10.16 -21.05
N GLU A 49 -7.07 -8.89 -21.31
CA GLU A 49 -5.75 -8.51 -21.82
C GLU A 49 -4.63 -8.94 -20.87
N LEU A 50 -4.77 -8.68 -19.57
CA LEU A 50 -3.77 -9.06 -18.56
C LEU A 50 -3.66 -10.57 -18.42
N HIS A 51 -4.79 -11.26 -18.48
CA HIS A 51 -4.88 -12.71 -18.51
C HIS A 51 -4.12 -13.30 -19.70
N GLN A 52 -4.29 -12.74 -20.90
CA GLN A 52 -3.55 -13.14 -22.09
C GLN A 52 -2.05 -12.80 -21.98
N LYS A 53 -1.72 -11.59 -21.49
CA LYS A 53 -0.35 -11.13 -21.28
C LYS A 53 0.45 -12.05 -20.36
N PHE A 54 -0.19 -12.61 -19.34
CA PHE A 54 0.45 -13.49 -18.35
C PHE A 54 0.07 -14.96 -18.51
N GLU A 55 -0.45 -15.37 -19.67
CA GLU A 55 -0.90 -16.75 -19.95
C GLU A 55 0.17 -17.80 -19.60
N ALA A 56 1.43 -17.52 -19.92
CA ALA A 56 2.57 -18.41 -19.64
C ALA A 56 2.76 -18.72 -18.14
N PHE A 57 2.20 -17.89 -17.25
CA PHE A 57 2.27 -18.06 -15.80
C PHE A 57 0.95 -18.55 -15.20
N ARG A 58 -0.10 -18.77 -16.02
CA ARG A 58 -1.41 -19.23 -15.52
C ARG A 58 -1.29 -20.63 -14.95
N LYS A 59 -1.89 -20.85 -13.78
CA LYS A 59 -1.97 -22.16 -13.11
C LYS A 59 -3.37 -22.74 -13.19
N SER A 60 -4.39 -21.96 -12.85
CA SER A 60 -5.78 -22.42 -12.93
C SER A 60 -6.74 -21.25 -12.90
N GLY A 61 -7.63 -21.15 -13.89
CA GLY A 61 -8.59 -20.05 -14.03
C GLY A 61 -7.89 -18.69 -13.95
N GLU A 62 -8.31 -17.87 -12.99
CA GLU A 62 -7.81 -16.52 -12.75
C GLU A 62 -6.52 -16.48 -11.89
N TRP A 63 -5.92 -17.64 -11.56
CA TRP A 63 -4.73 -17.76 -10.72
C TRP A 63 -3.47 -18.04 -11.52
N PHE A 64 -2.43 -17.26 -11.23
CA PHE A 64 -1.12 -17.24 -11.88
C PHE A 64 -0.01 -17.48 -10.84
N GLU A 65 1.17 -17.86 -11.30
CA GLU A 65 2.38 -17.91 -10.48
C GLU A 65 2.84 -16.51 -10.08
N TYR A 66 3.33 -16.33 -8.85
CA TYR A 66 3.93 -15.06 -8.43
C TYR A 66 5.34 -14.84 -9.02
N SER A 67 5.38 -14.65 -10.34
CA SER A 67 6.60 -14.54 -11.14
C SER A 67 7.11 -13.10 -11.28
N GLU A 68 8.37 -12.97 -11.72
CA GLU A 68 9.01 -11.67 -11.93
C GLU A 68 8.27 -10.75 -12.92
N PRO A 69 7.74 -11.22 -14.07
CA PRO A 69 7.00 -10.34 -14.98
C PRO A 69 5.73 -9.73 -14.36
N ILE A 70 5.02 -10.47 -13.51
CA ILE A 70 3.85 -9.95 -12.81
C ILE A 70 4.28 -8.95 -11.71
N ARG A 71 5.35 -9.25 -10.96
CA ARG A 71 5.93 -8.30 -9.99
C ARG A 71 6.35 -6.98 -10.64
N ASN A 72 7.01 -7.06 -11.79
CA ASN A 72 7.45 -5.89 -12.54
C ASN A 72 6.25 -5.07 -13.00
N PHE A 73 5.19 -5.72 -13.48
CA PHE A 73 3.95 -5.04 -13.84
C PHE A 73 3.33 -4.32 -12.64
N ILE A 74 3.22 -4.97 -11.48
CA ILE A 74 2.69 -4.35 -10.27
C ILE A 74 3.52 -3.13 -9.86
N SER A 75 4.85 -3.27 -9.85
CA SER A 75 5.78 -2.17 -9.51
C SER A 75 5.63 -0.97 -10.47
N GLN A 76 5.54 -1.24 -11.77
CA GLN A 76 5.39 -0.20 -12.81
C GLN A 76 4.05 0.53 -12.74
N ASN A 77 3.00 -0.09 -12.20
CA ASN A 77 1.67 0.51 -12.09
C ASN A 77 1.35 0.98 -10.66
N SER A 78 2.35 1.00 -9.77
CA SER A 78 2.16 1.40 -8.36
C SER A 78 1.66 2.84 -8.19
N SER A 79 2.01 3.75 -9.11
CA SER A 79 1.51 5.13 -9.11
C SER A 79 0.02 5.25 -9.43
N GLU A 80 -0.58 4.23 -10.05
CA GLU A 80 -2.01 4.15 -10.37
C GLU A 80 -2.80 3.38 -9.31
N ASP A 81 -2.14 2.93 -8.24
CA ASP A 81 -2.72 2.02 -7.25
C ASP A 81 -3.81 2.67 -6.40
N ARG A 82 -5.06 2.30 -6.65
CA ARG A 82 -6.29 2.78 -5.98
C ARG A 82 -6.66 1.99 -4.72
N LYS A 83 -5.83 1.06 -4.23
CA LYS A 83 -6.13 0.23 -3.03
C LYS A 83 -6.68 1.03 -1.84
N TYR A 84 -6.15 2.23 -1.66
CA TYR A 84 -6.50 3.14 -0.58
C TYR A 84 -7.92 3.68 -0.65
N GLU A 85 -8.47 3.87 -1.85
CA GLU A 85 -9.82 4.37 -2.06
C GLU A 85 -10.88 3.37 -1.57
N PHE A 86 -10.49 2.10 -1.48
CA PHE A 86 -11.34 0.97 -1.12
C PHE A 86 -10.98 0.36 0.24
N GLY A 87 -10.14 1.05 1.03
CA GLY A 87 -9.75 0.58 2.36
C GLY A 87 -8.82 -0.65 2.37
N PHE A 88 -8.29 -1.08 1.22
CA PHE A 88 -7.33 -2.19 1.12
C PHE A 88 -5.90 -1.75 1.36
N VAL A 89 -5.69 -1.03 2.45
CA VAL A 89 -4.35 -0.74 2.95
C VAL A 89 -3.93 -1.92 3.83
N ASN A 90 -2.69 -2.40 3.65
CA ASN A 90 -2.09 -3.29 4.65
C ASN A 90 -2.22 -2.58 6.00
N GLU A 91 -2.83 -3.24 6.98
CA GLU A 91 -3.05 -2.70 8.31
C GLU A 91 -1.71 -2.23 8.91
N ALA A 92 -1.50 -0.92 8.78
CA ALA A 92 -0.67 -0.03 9.57
C ALA A 92 -0.66 1.35 8.86
N PHE A 93 -1.82 1.98 8.69
CA PHE A 93 -1.84 3.40 9.06
C PHE A 93 -1.64 3.39 10.58
N ALA A 94 -0.38 3.25 11.00
CA ALA A 94 0.05 3.09 12.38
C ALA A 94 -0.09 4.43 13.09
N GLY A 95 -1.34 4.91 13.18
CA GLY A 95 -1.69 6.28 13.50
C GLY A 95 -0.64 7.25 12.97
N ASN A 96 -0.21 8.09 13.88
CA ASN A 96 0.77 9.12 13.66
C ASN A 96 2.18 8.70 14.13
N GLU A 97 2.59 7.43 13.97
CA GLU A 97 3.88 6.91 14.48
C GLU A 97 4.73 6.23 13.38
N GLN A 98 4.62 6.68 12.13
CA GLN A 98 5.37 6.13 11.00
C GLN A 98 6.88 6.33 11.18
N ILE A 99 7.32 7.49 11.68
CA ILE A 99 8.74 7.78 11.89
C ILE A 99 9.33 6.81 12.91
N LEU A 100 8.63 6.56 14.02
CA LEU A 100 9.08 5.61 15.04
C LEU A 100 9.18 4.19 14.46
N THR A 101 8.15 3.78 13.74
CA THR A 101 8.03 2.43 13.17
C THR A 101 9.13 2.15 12.15
N ILE A 102 9.32 3.05 11.19
CA ILE A 102 10.35 2.91 10.14
C ILE A 102 11.74 2.91 10.78
N ARG A 103 12.02 3.85 11.69
CA ARG A 103 13.31 3.92 12.40
C ARG A 103 13.65 2.62 13.11
N LYS A 104 12.69 2.03 13.82
CA LYS A 104 12.87 0.74 14.52
C LYS A 104 13.06 -0.42 13.56
N ARG A 105 12.34 -0.44 12.43
CA ARG A 105 12.50 -1.46 11.37
C ARG A 105 13.90 -1.43 10.76
N HIS A 106 14.42 -0.24 10.51
CA HIS A 106 15.80 -0.01 10.03
C HIS A 106 16.87 -0.24 11.11
N LYS A 107 16.46 -0.54 12.36
CA LYS A 107 17.35 -0.75 13.51
C LYS A 107 18.29 0.43 13.81
N ILE A 108 17.92 1.65 13.42
CA ILE A 108 18.72 2.85 13.68
C ILE A 108 18.33 3.53 15.01
N SER A 109 19.31 4.11 15.70
CA SER A 109 19.10 4.85 16.95
C SER A 109 18.50 6.24 16.70
N LEU A 110 18.10 6.94 17.77
CA LEU A 110 17.65 8.33 17.65
C LEU A 110 18.81 9.25 17.27
N GLU A 111 20.01 8.94 17.73
CA GLU A 111 21.25 9.62 17.39
C GLU A 111 21.58 9.47 15.91
N SER A 112 21.51 8.25 15.38
CA SER A 112 21.81 7.99 13.97
C SER A 112 20.81 8.68 13.03
N LEU A 113 19.52 8.67 13.38
CA LEU A 113 18.52 9.46 12.66
C LEU A 113 18.76 10.96 12.80
N GLY A 114 19.23 11.42 13.97
CA GLY A 114 19.58 12.82 14.21
C GLY A 114 20.73 13.27 13.31
N SER A 115 21.78 12.46 13.19
CA SER A 115 22.89 12.73 12.27
C SER A 115 22.44 12.81 10.81
N LYS A 116 21.52 11.94 10.37
CA LYS A 116 20.95 11.99 9.01
C LYS A 116 20.11 13.25 8.75
N LEU A 117 19.52 13.83 9.79
CA LEU A 117 18.62 14.99 9.73
C LEU A 117 19.29 16.31 10.14
N ASP A 118 20.61 16.29 10.39
CA ASP A 118 21.38 17.41 10.96
C ASP A 118 20.72 18.01 12.22
N MET A 119 20.36 17.13 13.17
CA MET A 119 19.68 17.51 14.41
C MET A 119 20.10 16.64 15.60
N THR A 120 19.79 17.12 16.80
CA THR A 120 20.08 16.39 18.05
C THR A 120 19.13 15.22 18.26
N ARG A 121 19.54 14.23 19.06
CA ARG A 121 18.69 13.11 19.53
C ARG A 121 17.37 13.64 20.13
N GLN A 122 17.43 14.73 20.90
CA GLN A 122 16.26 15.39 21.49
C GLN A 122 15.35 16.01 20.41
N GLY A 123 15.93 16.57 19.35
CA GLY A 123 15.19 17.05 18.18
C GLY A 123 14.39 15.93 17.50
N VAL A 124 15.03 14.79 17.24
CA VAL A 124 14.36 13.61 16.66
C VAL A 124 13.24 13.09 17.56
N TYR A 125 13.48 13.04 18.88
CA TYR A 125 12.46 12.62 19.83
C TYR A 125 11.23 13.55 19.79
N LYS A 126 11.42 14.87 19.76
CA LYS A 126 10.33 15.84 19.62
C LYS A 126 9.57 15.65 18.32
N ILE A 127 10.26 15.41 17.20
CA ILE A 127 9.61 15.11 15.92
C ILE A 127 8.69 13.89 16.04
N GLN A 128 9.14 12.80 16.68
CA GLN A 128 8.29 11.62 16.89
C GLN A 128 7.08 11.92 17.78
N GLN A 129 7.21 12.77 18.80
CA GLN A 129 6.07 13.18 19.63
C GLN A 129 5.09 14.08 18.86
N SER A 130 5.60 15.02 18.06
CA SER A 130 4.79 15.89 17.21
C SER A 130 4.08 15.10 16.11
N GLU A 131 4.73 14.07 15.56
CA GLU A 131 4.08 13.13 14.65
C GLU A 131 2.91 12.55 15.41
N LYS A 132 3.17 11.82 16.51
CA LYS A 132 2.18 11.10 17.32
C LYS A 132 0.95 11.93 17.69
N SER A 133 1.13 13.21 18.02
CA SER A 133 0.04 14.12 18.38
C SER A 133 -0.72 14.73 17.19
N GLY A 134 -0.25 14.52 15.97
CA GLY A 134 -0.77 15.13 14.74
C GLY A 134 -0.33 16.58 14.51
N ALA A 135 0.58 17.09 15.33
CA ALA A 135 1.07 18.47 15.24
C ALA A 135 2.29 18.66 14.32
N ILE A 136 2.82 17.58 13.74
CA ILE A 136 3.97 17.64 12.84
C ILE A 136 3.63 18.35 11.53
N SER A 137 4.57 19.14 11.02
CA SER A 137 4.42 19.78 9.72
C SER A 137 4.67 18.80 8.56
N ILE A 138 4.00 19.02 7.43
CA ILE A 138 4.25 18.28 6.18
C ILE A 138 5.72 18.36 5.75
N ASN A 139 6.35 19.53 5.88
CA ASN A 139 7.76 19.70 5.56
C ASN A 139 8.68 18.85 6.45
N SER A 140 8.35 18.68 7.74
CA SER A 140 9.09 17.81 8.65
C SER A 140 8.94 16.34 8.25
N LEU A 141 7.72 15.89 7.91
CA LEU A 141 7.48 14.53 7.43
C LEU A 141 8.28 14.24 6.16
N LYS A 142 8.26 15.17 5.19
CA LYS A 142 9.03 15.04 3.94
C LYS A 142 10.53 14.87 4.19
N LYS A 143 11.13 15.73 5.02
CA LYS A 143 12.56 15.65 5.36
C LYS A 143 12.93 14.32 6.03
N VAL A 144 12.07 13.83 6.93
CA VAL A 144 12.30 12.56 7.63
C VAL A 144 12.20 11.38 6.67
N ALA A 145 11.24 11.39 5.74
CA ALA A 145 11.15 10.38 4.69
C ALA A 145 12.41 10.33 3.83
N GLU A 146 12.87 11.48 3.33
CA GLU A 146 14.10 11.60 2.53
C GLU A 146 15.34 11.07 3.29
N ALA A 147 15.48 11.41 4.57
CA ALA A 147 16.60 10.94 5.41
C ALA A 147 16.60 9.42 5.66
N LEU A 148 15.42 8.79 5.56
CA LEU A 148 15.22 7.35 5.73
C LEU A 148 15.20 6.60 4.39
N ASP A 149 15.48 7.28 3.28
CA ASP A 149 15.45 6.74 1.92
C ASP A 149 14.03 6.31 1.46
N TYR A 150 13.01 7.09 1.86
CA TYR A 150 11.61 6.94 1.46
C TYR A 150 11.11 8.15 0.64
N THR A 151 10.19 7.88 -0.29
CA THR A 151 9.40 8.93 -0.95
C THR A 151 8.23 9.34 -0.05
N PHE A 152 8.05 10.65 0.16
CA PHE A 152 6.88 11.19 0.85
C PHE A 152 5.77 11.50 -0.15
N GLU A 153 4.64 10.82 -0.02
CA GLU A 153 3.43 11.04 -0.81
C GLU A 153 2.30 11.54 0.09
N TYR A 154 1.70 12.68 -0.26
CA TYR A 154 0.54 13.25 0.44
C TYR A 154 -0.65 13.30 -0.50
N ARG A 155 -1.77 12.72 -0.08
CA ARG A 155 -3.01 12.65 -0.87
C ARG A 155 -4.23 12.91 -0.01
N PHE A 156 -5.23 13.54 -0.60
CA PHE A 156 -6.57 13.61 -0.05
C PHE A 156 -7.34 12.36 -0.51
N VAL A 157 -8.10 11.78 0.41
CA VAL A 157 -9.03 10.68 0.11
C VAL A 157 -10.43 11.22 0.37
N LYS A 158 -11.37 10.95 -0.54
CA LYS A 158 -12.77 11.33 -0.34
C LYS A 158 -13.27 10.60 0.91
N SER A 159 -13.75 11.36 1.90
CA SER A 159 -14.47 10.76 3.03
C SER A 159 -15.72 10.12 2.44
N ASN A 160 -15.86 8.79 2.56
CA ASN A 160 -17.14 8.13 2.34
C ASN A 160 -18.02 8.44 3.55
N ASP A 161 -18.40 9.71 3.71
CA ASP A 161 -19.53 10.06 4.53
C ASP A 161 -20.78 9.74 3.72
N GLU A 162 -21.31 8.53 3.91
CA GLU A 162 -22.73 8.23 3.71
C GLU A 162 -23.57 9.04 4.74
N ASN A 163 -23.51 10.36 4.64
CA ASN A 163 -24.52 11.26 5.20
C ASN A 163 -24.94 12.25 4.10
N GLU A 164 -25.40 11.69 2.98
CA GLU A 164 -26.58 12.26 2.34
C GLU A 164 -27.74 12.13 3.33
N LYS A 165 -27.90 13.14 4.18
CA LYS A 165 -29.24 13.52 4.62
C LYS A 165 -29.73 14.60 3.66
N ILE A 166 -30.83 14.23 3.00
CA ILE A 166 -31.84 15.06 2.32
C ILE A 166 -31.86 16.50 2.85
#